data_AF-C4V4T6-F1
#
_entry.id   AF-C4V4T6-F1
#
_cell.length_a   1.000
_cell.length_b   1.000
_cell.length_c   1.000
_cell.angle_alpha   90.00
_cell.angle_beta   90.00
_cell.angle_gamma   90.00
#
_symmetry.space_group_name_H-M   'P 1'
#
loop_
_entity.id
_entity.type
_entity.pdbx_description
1 polymer ?
#
loop_
_entity_poly.entity_id
_entity_poly.type
_entity_poly.pdbx_seq_one_letter_code
_entity_poly.pdbx_strand_id
1 'polypeptide(L)'
;MGEQKKLSVRDVLWRKKRARDKTLDVVGELCDEAWAAVDKIAADRSAAAKDAANVREIGLRLRALGYLIEGEHYIDRIAFELRSREVYLTANEVAQAYVSEMVVSFLDGILSYVKQCKWDDKELQDNYVPSLEQSLGEIRQAVLPVPVQEERKDTED
;
A
#
# COMPACT_ATOMS: atom_id res chain seq x y z
N MET A 1 20.59 30.04 -4.67
CA MET A 1 20.40 28.59 -4.87
C MET A 1 20.83 27.91 -3.60
N GLY A 2 19.88 27.38 -2.81
CA GLY A 2 20.21 26.77 -1.51
C GLY A 2 20.81 25.40 -1.73
N GLU A 3 21.97 25.14 -1.11
CA GLU A 3 22.57 23.80 -1.05
C GLU A 3 21.52 22.79 -0.57
N GLN A 4 21.16 21.82 -1.43
CA GLN A 4 20.40 20.67 -0.98
C GLN A 4 21.27 19.88 -0.01
N LYS A 5 20.95 19.98 1.28
CA LYS A 5 21.62 19.21 2.34
C LYS A 5 21.52 17.72 2.01
N LYS A 6 22.65 17.07 1.73
CA LYS A 6 22.71 15.60 1.55
C LYS A 6 22.10 14.93 2.79
N LEU A 7 21.03 14.16 2.59
CA LEU A 7 20.34 13.44 3.66
C LEU A 7 21.21 12.27 4.12
N SER A 8 21.23 12.01 5.43
CA SER A 8 21.85 10.78 5.93
C SER A 8 20.99 9.57 5.60
N VAL A 9 21.58 8.37 5.58
CA VAL A 9 20.84 7.10 5.43
C VAL A 9 19.71 7.00 6.46
N ARG A 10 19.95 7.43 7.69
CA ARG A 10 18.94 7.45 8.76
C ARG A 10 17.78 8.38 8.43
N ASP A 11 18.04 9.56 7.86
CA ASP A 11 16.98 10.51 7.49
C ASP A 11 16.11 9.95 6.36
N VAL A 12 16.73 9.31 5.36
CA VAL A 12 16.03 8.66 4.25
C VAL A 12 15.13 7.53 4.77
N LEU A 13 15.68 6.61 5.56
CA LEU A 13 14.93 5.50 6.15
C LEU A 13 13.80 5.98 7.08
N TRP A 14 14.03 7.04 7.83
CA TRP A 14 13.00 7.64 8.68
C TRP A 14 11.84 8.23 7.86
N ARG A 15 12.14 8.94 6.77
CA ARG A 15 11.11 9.48 5.87
C ARG A 15 10.30 8.38 5.21
N LYS A 16 10.97 7.34 4.69
CA LYS A 16 10.32 6.15 4.14
C LYS A 16 9.38 5.50 5.17
N LYS A 17 9.88 5.26 6.38
CA LYS A 17 9.07 4.70 7.47
C LYS A 17 7.82 5.53 7.74
N ARG A 18 7.94 6.86 7.88
CA ARG A 18 6.77 7.72 8.15
C ARG A 18 5.76 7.73 7.00
N ALA A 19 6.22 7.66 5.76
CA ALA A 19 5.33 7.55 4.61
C ALA A 19 4.56 6.22 4.66
N ARG A 20 5.28 5.12 4.90
CA ARG A 20 4.69 3.79 5.04
C ARG A 20 3.69 3.70 6.19
N ASP A 21 4.05 4.20 7.38
CA ASP A 21 3.19 4.16 8.56
C ASP A 21 1.84 4.85 8.26
N LYS A 22 1.86 6.02 7.60
CA LYS A 22 0.62 6.68 7.15
C LYS A 22 -0.19 5.83 6.17
N THR A 23 0.47 5.18 5.21
CA THR A 23 -0.22 4.30 4.26
C THR A 23 -0.84 3.09 4.98
N LEU A 24 -0.14 2.53 5.96
CA LEU A 24 -0.64 1.40 6.76
C LEU A 24 -1.81 1.80 7.65
N ASP A 25 -1.82 3.01 8.20
CA ASP A 25 -2.96 3.55 8.95
C ASP A 25 -4.21 3.58 8.04
N VAL A 26 -4.10 4.11 6.82
CA VAL A 26 -5.22 4.11 5.85
C VAL A 26 -5.67 2.70 5.48
N VAL A 27 -4.72 1.78 5.22
CA VAL A 27 -5.06 0.37 4.94
C VAL A 27 -5.78 -0.28 6.13
N GLY A 28 -5.39 0.06 7.36
CA GLY A 28 -6.03 -0.38 8.59
C GLY A 28 -7.47 0.11 8.70
N GLU A 29 -7.70 1.39 8.45
CA GLU A 29 -9.05 1.98 8.42
C GLU A 29 -9.94 1.27 7.39
N LEU A 30 -9.44 1.01 6.18
CA LEU A 30 -10.19 0.26 5.16
C LEU A 30 -10.50 -1.19 5.59
N CYS A 31 -9.59 -1.84 6.35
CA CYS A 31 -9.86 -3.16 6.90
C CYS A 31 -11.02 -3.11 7.90
N ASP A 32 -11.00 -2.13 8.81
CA ASP A 32 -12.03 -1.95 9.83
C ASP A 32 -13.39 -1.63 9.19
N GLU A 33 -13.41 -0.78 8.16
CA GLU A 33 -14.61 -0.50 7.36
C GLU A 33 -15.17 -1.77 6.69
N ALA A 34 -14.32 -2.60 6.10
CA ALA A 34 -14.74 -3.84 5.46
C ALA A 34 -15.36 -4.82 6.49
N TRP A 35 -14.78 -4.93 7.69
CA TRP A 35 -15.33 -5.77 8.75
C TRP A 35 -16.63 -5.21 9.33
N ALA A 36 -16.74 -3.89 9.49
CA ALA A 36 -17.99 -3.25 9.90
C ALA A 36 -19.11 -3.48 8.87
N ALA A 37 -18.78 -3.49 7.57
CA ALA A 37 -19.73 -3.84 6.52
C ALA A 37 -20.18 -5.31 6.61
N VAL A 38 -19.27 -6.24 6.89
CA VAL A 38 -19.60 -7.66 7.14
C VAL A 38 -20.58 -7.80 8.30
N ASP A 39 -20.30 -7.14 9.42
CA ASP A 39 -21.14 -7.22 10.62
C ASP A 39 -22.53 -6.61 10.36
N LYS A 40 -22.60 -5.49 9.63
CA LYS A 40 -23.87 -4.86 9.24
C LYS A 40 -24.71 -5.80 8.37
N ILE A 41 -24.13 -6.43 7.36
CA ILE A 41 -24.85 -7.36 6.47
C ILE A 41 -25.30 -8.61 7.26
N ALA A 42 -24.47 -9.13 8.15
CA ALA A 42 -24.80 -10.30 8.96
C ALA A 42 -25.94 -10.03 9.95
N ALA A 43 -26.09 -8.79 10.43
CA ALA A 43 -27.18 -8.38 11.30
C ALA A 43 -28.53 -8.25 10.57
N ASP A 44 -28.52 -8.10 9.23
CA ASP A 44 -29.73 -8.00 8.42
C ASP A 44 -30.32 -9.38 8.09
N ARG A 45 -31.60 -9.60 8.40
CA ARG A 45 -32.24 -10.93 8.28
C ARG A 45 -32.60 -11.31 6.83
N SER A 46 -32.51 -10.38 5.89
CA SER A 46 -32.60 -10.65 4.44
C SER A 46 -31.23 -10.81 3.76
N ALA A 47 -30.15 -10.98 4.55
CA ALA A 47 -28.76 -10.87 4.12
C ALA A 47 -28.46 -11.45 2.72
N ALA A 48 -27.92 -10.58 1.86
CA ALA A 48 -27.28 -10.97 0.62
C ALA A 48 -25.96 -11.69 0.95
N ALA A 49 -26.01 -13.02 1.08
CA ALA A 49 -24.84 -13.86 1.37
C ALA A 49 -23.67 -13.61 0.41
N LYS A 50 -23.98 -13.19 -0.82
CA LYS A 50 -23.03 -12.78 -1.85
C LYS A 50 -22.30 -11.48 -1.50
N ASP A 51 -23.01 -10.46 -1.03
CA ASP A 51 -22.40 -9.19 -0.67
C ASP A 51 -21.52 -9.34 0.58
N ALA A 52 -21.99 -10.11 1.57
CA ALA A 52 -21.18 -10.48 2.74
C ALA A 52 -19.88 -11.20 2.35
N ALA A 53 -19.94 -12.11 1.38
CA ALA A 53 -18.76 -12.78 0.87
C ALA A 53 -17.81 -11.81 0.16
N ASN A 54 -18.33 -10.89 -0.65
CA ASN A 54 -17.52 -9.87 -1.34
C ASN A 54 -16.80 -8.95 -0.35
N VAL A 55 -17.50 -8.37 0.64
CA VAL A 55 -16.86 -7.47 1.62
C VAL A 55 -15.86 -8.21 2.51
N ARG A 56 -16.13 -9.48 2.85
CA ARG A 56 -15.19 -10.30 3.61
C ARG A 56 -13.91 -10.58 2.83
N GLU A 57 -14.03 -10.93 1.55
CA GLU A 57 -12.87 -11.14 0.68
C GLU A 57 -12.07 -9.84 0.50
N ILE A 58 -12.73 -8.69 0.35
CA ILE A 58 -12.08 -7.38 0.32
C ILE A 58 -11.29 -7.14 1.61
N GLY A 59 -11.90 -7.34 2.79
CA GLY A 59 -11.23 -7.15 4.08
C GLY A 59 -9.99 -8.06 4.26
N LEU A 60 -10.08 -9.32 3.81
CA LEU A 60 -8.94 -10.24 3.84
C LEU A 60 -7.80 -9.78 2.91
N ARG A 61 -8.13 -9.28 1.72
CA ARG A 61 -7.16 -8.74 0.77
C ARG A 61 -6.51 -7.46 1.29
N LEU A 62 -7.27 -6.54 1.88
CA LEU A 62 -6.72 -5.32 2.49
C LEU A 62 -5.74 -5.66 3.61
N ARG A 63 -6.07 -6.65 4.45
CA ARG A 63 -5.14 -7.14 5.48
C ARG A 63 -3.87 -7.73 4.88
N ALA A 64 -3.99 -8.51 3.81
CA ALA A 64 -2.83 -9.04 3.08
C ALA A 64 -1.98 -7.93 2.45
N LEU A 65 -2.60 -6.87 1.90
CA LEU A 65 -1.93 -5.70 1.38
C LEU A 65 -1.09 -5.00 2.47
N GLY A 66 -1.62 -4.87 3.69
CA GLY A 66 -0.87 -4.34 4.82
C GLY A 66 0.41 -5.13 5.12
N TYR A 67 0.33 -6.47 5.11
CA TYR A 67 1.53 -7.32 5.28
C TYR A 67 2.53 -7.16 4.14
N LEU A 68 2.05 -7.02 2.90
CA LEU A 68 2.93 -6.80 1.75
C LEU A 68 3.65 -5.46 1.86
N ILE A 69 2.96 -4.38 2.24
CA ILE A 69 3.56 -3.05 2.44
C ILE A 69 4.61 -3.08 3.55
N GLU A 70 4.34 -3.74 4.68
CA GLU A 70 5.32 -3.91 5.76
C GLU A 70 6.53 -4.77 5.30
N GLY A 71 6.34 -5.64 4.31
CA GLY A 71 7.40 -6.41 3.65
C GLY A 71 8.56 -5.56 3.13
N GLU A 72 8.27 -4.40 2.52
CA GLU A 72 9.30 -3.47 2.03
C GLU A 72 10.16 -2.94 3.17
N HIS A 73 9.55 -2.69 4.34
CA HIS A 73 10.26 -2.21 5.50
C HIS A 73 11.34 -3.19 5.98
N TYR A 74 11.05 -4.50 5.91
CA TYR A 74 12.01 -5.51 6.35
C TYR A 74 13.26 -5.54 5.45
N ILE A 75 13.12 -5.26 4.15
CA ILE A 75 14.25 -5.13 3.22
C ILE A 75 15.17 -3.99 3.67
N ASP A 76 14.59 -2.80 3.89
CA ASP A 76 15.30 -1.61 4.36
C ASP A 76 15.97 -1.83 5.73
N ARG A 77 15.28 -2.52 6.65
CA ARG A 77 15.78 -2.79 8.00
C ARG A 77 16.97 -3.76 7.97
N ILE A 78 16.90 -4.83 7.19
CA ILE A 78 18.01 -5.78 7.03
C ILE A 78 19.23 -5.05 6.47
N ALA A 79 19.04 -4.21 5.45
CA ALA A 79 20.13 -3.43 4.86
C ALA A 79 20.77 -2.49 5.89
N PHE A 80 19.95 -1.85 6.73
CA PHE A 80 20.42 -0.99 7.80
C PHE A 80 21.31 -1.71 8.82
N GLU A 81 20.92 -2.91 9.24
CA GLU A 81 21.70 -3.70 10.21
C GLU A 81 23.03 -4.19 9.64
N LEU A 82 23.11 -4.44 8.33
CA LEU A 82 24.33 -4.92 7.66
C LEU A 82 25.36 -3.81 7.39
N ARG A 83 24.97 -2.53 7.44
CA ARG A 83 25.86 -1.35 7.42
C ARG A 83 26.88 -1.28 6.27
N SER A 84 26.57 -1.86 5.11
CA SER A 84 27.40 -1.81 3.90
C SER A 84 26.76 -0.97 2.81
N ARG A 85 27.55 -0.11 2.16
CA ARG A 85 27.08 0.73 1.04
C ARG A 85 26.49 -0.11 -0.10
N GLU A 86 27.16 -1.21 -0.46
CA GLU A 86 26.70 -2.10 -1.52
C GLU A 86 25.34 -2.71 -1.16
N VAL A 87 25.19 -3.18 0.09
CA VAL A 87 23.93 -3.72 0.59
C VAL A 87 22.81 -2.69 0.55
N TYR A 88 23.07 -1.42 0.89
CA TYR A 88 22.05 -0.37 0.78
C TYR A 88 21.59 -0.11 -0.66
N LEU A 89 22.52 -0.13 -1.62
CA LEU A 89 22.18 0.06 -3.04
C LEU A 89 21.34 -1.09 -3.56
N THR A 90 21.78 -2.33 -3.33
CA THR A 90 21.04 -3.53 -3.72
C THR A 90 19.67 -3.60 -3.03
N ALA A 91 19.60 -3.31 -1.73
CA ALA A 91 18.33 -3.33 -1.00
C ALA A 91 17.35 -2.27 -1.53
N ASN A 92 17.84 -1.10 -1.96
CA ASN A 92 16.98 -0.10 -2.57
C ASN A 92 16.41 -0.57 -3.90
N GLU A 93 17.21 -1.20 -4.77
CA GLU A 93 16.74 -1.79 -6.03
C GLU A 93 15.70 -2.90 -5.76
N VAL A 94 16.00 -3.80 -4.81
CA VAL A 94 15.10 -4.89 -4.42
C VAL A 94 13.80 -4.35 -3.82
N ALA A 95 13.84 -3.31 -2.99
CA ALA A 95 12.66 -2.67 -2.43
C ALA A 95 11.78 -2.05 -3.53
N GLN A 96 12.38 -1.36 -4.51
CA GLN A 96 11.65 -0.79 -5.64
C GLN A 96 10.98 -1.86 -6.51
N ALA A 97 11.69 -2.95 -6.80
CA ALA A 97 11.14 -4.10 -7.52
C ALA A 97 10.03 -4.77 -6.72
N TYR A 98 10.23 -5.03 -5.43
CA TYR A 98 9.24 -5.62 -4.54
C TYR A 98 7.95 -4.79 -4.49
N VAL A 99 8.05 -3.47 -4.37
CA VAL A 99 6.87 -2.59 -4.39
C VAL A 99 6.15 -2.67 -5.73
N SER A 100 6.88 -2.58 -6.84
CA SER A 100 6.27 -2.55 -8.17
C SER A 100 5.65 -3.90 -8.56
N GLU A 101 6.37 -4.99 -8.33
CA GLU A 101 5.99 -6.32 -8.77
C GLU A 101 5.02 -7.01 -7.80
N MET A 102 5.13 -6.75 -6.49
CA MET A 102 4.29 -7.40 -5.47
C MET A 102 3.20 -6.47 -4.97
N VAL A 103 3.57 -5.32 -4.37
CA VAL A 103 2.61 -4.46 -3.66
C VAL A 103 1.60 -3.82 -4.63
N VAL A 104 2.09 -3.15 -5.67
CA VAL A 104 1.25 -2.48 -6.67
C VAL A 104 0.42 -3.49 -7.45
N SER A 105 1.01 -4.59 -7.91
CA SER A 105 0.29 -5.66 -8.61
C SER A 105 -0.83 -6.27 -7.75
N PHE A 106 -0.59 -6.49 -6.47
CA PHE A 106 -1.60 -7.02 -5.56
C PHE A 106 -2.73 -6.02 -5.34
N LEU A 107 -2.40 -4.73 -5.13
CA LEU A 107 -3.38 -3.65 -5.02
C LEU A 107 -4.25 -3.54 -6.28
N ASP A 108 -3.64 -3.56 -7.47
CA ASP A 108 -4.36 -3.53 -8.75
C ASP A 108 -5.29 -4.75 -8.89
N GLY A 109 -4.92 -5.89 -8.29
CA GLY A 109 -5.77 -7.06 -8.15
C GLY A 109 -6.98 -6.85 -7.21
N ILE A 110 -6.84 -6.08 -6.13
CA ILE A 110 -7.97 -5.68 -5.26
C ILE A 110 -8.92 -4.77 -6.04
N LEU A 111 -8.41 -3.73 -6.69
CA LEU A 111 -9.21 -2.83 -7.52
C LEU A 111 -9.98 -3.58 -8.61
N SER A 112 -9.31 -4.52 -9.28
CA SER A 112 -9.94 -5.36 -10.31
C SER A 112 -11.04 -6.25 -9.72
N TYR A 113 -10.79 -6.84 -8.55
CA TYR A 113 -11.79 -7.66 -7.85
C TYR A 113 -13.04 -6.84 -7.50
N VAL A 114 -12.87 -5.66 -6.89
CA VAL A 114 -13.96 -4.77 -6.49
C VAL A 114 -14.84 -4.39 -7.68
N LYS A 115 -14.24 -4.05 -8.83
CA LYS A 115 -14.95 -3.69 -10.07
C LYS A 115 -15.74 -4.84 -10.68
N GLN A 116 -15.27 -6.07 -10.49
CA GLN A 116 -15.89 -7.27 -11.04
C GLN A 116 -16.95 -7.87 -10.11
N CYS A 117 -16.98 -7.45 -8.84
CA CYS A 117 -17.98 -7.89 -7.89
C CYS A 117 -19.38 -7.51 -8.36
N LYS A 118 -20.28 -8.48 -8.29
CA LYS A 118 -21.72 -8.24 -8.45
C LYS A 118 -22.30 -7.99 -7.06
N TRP A 119 -23.12 -6.97 -6.94
CA TRP A 119 -23.74 -6.56 -5.68
C TRP A 119 -25.26 -6.73 -5.75
N ASP A 120 -25.85 -7.25 -4.69
CA ASP A 120 -27.31 -7.36 -4.55
C ASP A 120 -27.88 -6.10 -3.85
N ASP A 121 -27.18 -5.60 -2.83
CA ASP A 121 -27.42 -4.31 -2.17
C ASP A 121 -26.83 -3.16 -3.01
N LYS A 122 -27.73 -2.35 -3.57
CA LYS A 122 -27.38 -1.18 -4.38
C LYS A 122 -26.87 -0.02 -3.55
N GLU A 123 -27.37 0.17 -2.34
CA GLU A 123 -26.91 1.25 -1.46
C GLU A 123 -25.48 0.97 -0.99
N LEU A 124 -25.17 -0.28 -0.66
CA LEU A 124 -23.80 -0.69 -0.37
C LEU A 124 -22.90 -0.50 -1.60
N GLN A 125 -23.35 -0.96 -2.78
CA GLN A 125 -22.59 -0.78 -4.02
C GLN A 125 -22.27 0.69 -4.31
N ASP A 126 -23.26 1.57 -4.23
CA ASP A 126 -23.14 2.96 -4.67
C ASP A 126 -22.34 3.82 -3.69
N ASN A 127 -22.28 3.45 -2.40
CA ASN A 127 -21.57 4.21 -1.38
C ASN A 127 -20.19 3.62 -1.03
N TYR A 128 -20.10 2.31 -0.80
CA TYR A 128 -18.87 1.67 -0.31
C TYR A 128 -17.83 1.52 -1.42
N VAL A 129 -18.25 1.10 -2.62
CA VAL A 129 -17.32 0.81 -3.72
C VAL A 129 -16.55 2.06 -4.17
N PRO A 130 -17.19 3.21 -4.45
CA PRO A 130 -16.46 4.39 -4.91
C PRO A 130 -15.47 4.93 -3.86
N SER A 131 -15.86 4.90 -2.58
CA SER A 131 -14.98 5.30 -1.47
C SER A 131 -13.74 4.39 -1.39
N LEU A 132 -13.95 3.08 -1.45
CA LEU A 132 -12.85 2.10 -1.45
C LEU A 132 -11.92 2.28 -2.65
N GLU A 133 -12.47 2.47 -3.86
CA GLU A 133 -11.68 2.70 -5.07
C GLU A 133 -10.83 3.96 -4.99
N GLN A 134 -11.40 5.05 -4.46
CA GLN A 134 -10.66 6.29 -4.24
C GLN A 134 -9.49 6.07 -3.29
N SER A 135 -9.74 5.51 -2.11
CA SER A 135 -8.71 5.27 -1.09
C SER A 135 -7.61 4.33 -1.59
N LEU A 136 -7.97 3.27 -2.32
CA LEU A 136 -6.99 2.38 -2.97
C LEU A 136 -6.17 3.10 -4.05
N GLY A 137 -6.79 4.02 -4.79
CA GLY A 137 -6.08 4.88 -5.74
C GLY A 137 -5.06 5.79 -5.06
N GLU A 138 -5.41 6.38 -3.91
CA GLU A 138 -4.50 7.22 -3.11
C GLU A 138 -3.35 6.39 -2.52
N ILE A 139 -3.64 5.21 -1.96
CA ILE A 139 -2.61 4.26 -1.49
C ILE A 139 -1.66 3.91 -2.63
N ARG A 140 -2.20 3.61 -3.82
CA ARG A 140 -1.39 3.29 -5.00
C ARG A 140 -0.40 4.39 -5.33
N GLN A 141 -0.84 5.66 -5.32
CA GLN A 141 0.06 6.79 -5.55
C GLN A 141 1.11 6.96 -4.44
N ALA A 142 0.72 6.71 -3.18
CA ALA A 142 1.62 6.84 -2.04
C ALA A 142 2.73 5.79 -2.02
N VAL A 143 2.46 4.57 -2.50
CA VAL A 143 3.45 3.48 -2.51
C VAL A 143 4.33 3.47 -3.75
N LEU A 144 3.96 4.18 -4.83
CA LEU A 144 4.76 4.16 -6.05
C LEU A 144 6.21 4.63 -5.78
N PRO A 145 7.22 3.88 -6.26
CA PRO A 145 8.60 4.31 -6.11
C PRO A 145 8.81 5.68 -6.77
N VAL A 146 9.33 6.64 -6.01
CA VAL A 146 9.79 7.91 -6.60
C VAL A 146 11.07 7.62 -7.37
N PRO A 147 11.19 8.02 -8.65
CA PRO A 147 12.43 7.90 -9.40
C PRO A 147 13.55 8.55 -8.61
N VAL A 148 14.64 7.82 -8.38
CA VAL A 148 15.86 8.41 -7.83
C VAL A 148 16.32 9.42 -8.87
N GLN A 149 16.24 10.72 -8.57
CA GLN A 149 16.97 11.70 -9.36
C GLN A 149 18.43 11.31 -9.21
N GLU A 150 19.01 10.72 -10.26
CA GLU A 150 20.44 10.51 -10.35
C GLU A 150 21.08 11.85 -10.02
N GLU A 151 21.88 11.90 -8.94
CA GLU A 151 22.83 13.00 -8.77
C GLU A 151 23.55 13.10 -10.11
N ARG A 152 23.31 14.19 -10.87
CA ARG A 152 24.14 14.52 -12.02
C ARG A 152 25.56 14.39 -11.52
N LYS A 153 26.28 13.40 -12.05
CA LYS A 153 27.73 13.43 -11.98
C LYS A 153 28.10 14.73 -12.67
N ASP A 154 28.44 15.74 -11.90
CA ASP A 154 29.26 16.83 -12.40
C ASP A 154 30.53 16.14 -12.90
N THR A 155 30.56 15.84 -14.19
CA THR A 155 31.78 15.57 -14.93
C THR A 155 32.57 16.86 -14.87
N GLU A 156 33.49 16.94 -13.92
CA GLU A 156 34.66 17.79 -14.04
C GLU A 156 35.49 17.25 -15.20
N ASP A 157 35.47 17.97 -16.33
CA ASP A 157 36.55 18.09 -17.31
C ASP A 157 36.62 19.54 -17.78
#